data_AF-A0A6P8YVX9-F1
#
_entry.id   AF-A0A6P8YVX9-F1
#
_cell.length_a   1.000
_cell.length_b   1.000
_cell.length_c   1.000
_cell.angle_alpha   90.00
_cell.angle_beta   90.00
_cell.angle_gamma   90.00
#
_symmetry.space_group_name_H-M   'P 1'
#
loop_
_entity.id
_entity.type
_entity.pdbx_description
1 polymer ?
#
loop_
_entity_poly.entity_id
_entity_poly.type
_entity_poly.pdbx_seq_one_letter_code
_entity_poly.pdbx_strand_id
1 'polypeptide(L)'
;MLENCCYVKQCYGQGLIIVVFRDDSLNKKSRHCRSVSRTMSARAAAPLLAALAVVVIAVLRVHGAVVATPSDEDDDVLDPRKIVDLLGEEDYLDVLVGGGEDGKWLSLPGFGIFDNCIRPEAECPNGNITFWLYTRETVGQPEQLDVAVPESIEYARWSRGKPVKVLIHGYTGDKDYSPNTEIRPAYLNYSDYNVISVDWSPLAPSPCYVQATYNVALVGNCTAQLLDEMVRLGVTRLEDIHVVGFSLGGQVAGNIANYIQSGQLTRITGLDPALPLFTTISTAPRLDATDAEFVDVIHTNAGWKGKLMPSGHLDFYLNSIIQQPGCSWDSSCDHARAPAYFAESIASPQGFWGFGCSSIITFYTGLCTPDDAAELVLMGEHANSSARGVYFAYTNPTFPFAKGNDIGDAVQAVHNATNHVGEAAVNATSGAAEGAGAAGAAGAAGAAEAANSVAAHRPSLHSDS
;
A
#
# COMPACT_ATOMS: atom_id res chain seq x y z
N MET A 1 25.69 -6.39 -34.99
CA MET A 1 25.19 -7.69 -35.49
C MET A 1 25.68 -8.77 -34.55
N LEU A 2 24.84 -9.22 -33.62
CA LEU A 2 24.86 -10.54 -32.96
C LEU A 2 23.44 -10.69 -32.41
N GLU A 3 22.64 -11.50 -33.10
CA GLU A 3 21.25 -11.81 -32.80
C GLU A 3 21.18 -12.74 -31.60
N ASN A 4 20.52 -12.33 -30.52
CA ASN A 4 20.17 -13.22 -29.41
C ASN A 4 18.75 -13.75 -29.63
N CYS A 5 18.63 -15.02 -29.99
CA CYS A 5 17.35 -15.72 -30.07
C CYS A 5 16.84 -16.03 -28.64
N CYS A 6 15.75 -15.39 -28.22
CA CYS A 6 14.94 -15.84 -27.08
C CYS A 6 14.07 -17.02 -27.51
N TYR A 7 14.08 -18.13 -26.76
CA TYR A 7 13.10 -19.21 -26.95
C TYR A 7 12.07 -19.15 -25.83
N VAL A 8 10.85 -18.69 -26.16
CA VAL A 8 9.69 -18.76 -25.27
C VAL A 8 9.06 -20.13 -25.47
N LYS A 9 9.02 -20.97 -24.43
CA LYS A 9 8.27 -22.22 -24.48
C LYS A 9 7.04 -22.10 -23.58
N GLN A 10 5.89 -21.94 -24.22
CA GLN A 10 4.58 -21.89 -23.58
C GLN A 10 4.19 -23.30 -23.15
N CYS A 11 4.15 -23.57 -21.84
CA CYS A 11 3.54 -24.78 -21.31
C CYS A 11 2.06 -24.47 -21.04
N TYR A 12 1.18 -24.93 -21.94
CA TYR A 12 -0.28 -24.83 -21.75
C TYR A 12 -0.68 -25.60 -20.48
N GLY A 13 -1.30 -24.89 -19.52
CA GLY A 13 -2.07 -25.52 -18.44
C GLY A 13 -1.97 -24.89 -17.05
N GLN A 14 -0.94 -24.11 -16.71
CA GLN A 14 -0.77 -23.61 -15.31
C GLN A 14 -0.21 -22.18 -15.16
N GLY A 15 -0.24 -21.34 -16.19
CA GLY A 15 0.01 -19.89 -16.00
C GLY A 15 1.38 -19.51 -15.43
N LEU A 16 2.41 -20.33 -15.65
CA LEU A 16 3.78 -20.03 -15.24
C LEU A 16 4.64 -19.76 -16.49
N ILE A 17 5.21 -18.56 -16.60
CA ILE A 17 6.23 -18.23 -17.60
C ILE A 17 7.59 -18.36 -16.91
N ILE A 18 8.40 -19.32 -17.33
CA ILE A 18 9.80 -19.44 -16.90
C ILE A 18 10.68 -18.92 -18.03
N VAL A 19 11.43 -17.84 -17.76
CA VAL A 19 12.51 -17.35 -18.64
C VAL A 19 13.83 -17.90 -18.09
N VAL A 20 14.50 -18.75 -18.86
CA VAL A 20 15.84 -19.25 -18.53
C VAL A 20 16.86 -18.43 -19.31
N PHE A 21 17.74 -17.72 -18.61
CA PHE A 21 18.90 -17.09 -19.23
C PHE A 21 19.99 -18.14 -19.49
N ARG A 22 20.53 -18.15 -20.70
CA ARG A 22 21.72 -18.95 -21.03
C ARG A 22 22.95 -18.13 -20.67
N ASP A 23 23.73 -18.61 -19.71
CA ASP A 23 25.09 -18.14 -19.50
C ASP A 23 25.99 -18.75 -20.58
N ASP A 24 26.52 -17.91 -21.48
CA ASP A 24 27.44 -18.32 -22.54
C ASP A 24 28.87 -18.61 -22.05
N SER A 25 29.13 -18.53 -20.73
CA SER A 25 30.41 -18.95 -20.15
C SER A 25 30.59 -20.47 -20.07
N LEU A 26 29.53 -21.27 -20.23
CA LEU A 26 29.56 -22.74 -20.15
C LEU A 26 29.42 -23.40 -21.52
N ASN A 27 30.46 -23.25 -22.34
CA ASN A 27 30.51 -23.85 -23.67
C ASN A 27 30.92 -25.34 -23.62
N LYS A 28 30.02 -26.23 -23.15
CA LYS A 28 30.10 -27.67 -23.47
C LYS A 28 28.73 -28.28 -23.78
N LYS A 29 28.59 -28.68 -25.05
CA LYS A 29 27.50 -29.40 -25.69
C LYS A 29 26.83 -30.45 -24.80
N SER A 30 25.51 -30.36 -24.64
CA SER A 30 24.66 -31.57 -24.55
C SER A 30 23.20 -31.23 -24.83
N ARG A 31 22.63 -31.93 -25.83
CA ARG A 31 21.20 -31.97 -26.16
C ARG A 31 20.57 -33.01 -25.23
N HIS A 32 19.52 -32.68 -24.49
CA HIS A 32 18.35 -33.54 -24.16
C HIS A 32 17.52 -32.89 -23.02
N CYS A 33 16.38 -32.26 -23.33
CA CYS A 33 15.33 -32.03 -22.33
C CYS A 33 14.34 -33.20 -22.39
N ARG A 34 14.40 -34.12 -21.42
CA ARG A 34 13.31 -35.05 -21.12
C ARG A 34 12.54 -34.55 -19.90
N SER A 35 11.23 -34.73 -19.98
CA SER A 35 10.23 -34.47 -18.95
C SER A 35 10.60 -35.12 -17.61
N VAL A 36 10.51 -34.36 -16.51
CA VAL A 36 10.31 -34.88 -15.16
C VAL A 36 9.24 -34.00 -14.50
N SER A 37 8.00 -34.47 -14.56
CA SER A 37 6.96 -34.10 -13.61
C SER A 37 7.25 -34.82 -12.30
N ARG A 38 7.59 -34.09 -11.24
CA ARG A 38 7.43 -34.55 -9.86
C ARG A 38 6.95 -33.39 -9.00
N THR A 39 5.80 -33.63 -8.41
CA THR A 39 5.06 -32.83 -7.44
C THR A 39 5.91 -32.49 -6.21
N MET A 40 6.04 -31.19 -5.90
CA MET A 40 6.30 -30.71 -4.54
C MET A 40 5.09 -29.90 -4.07
N SER A 41 4.70 -30.13 -2.83
CA SER A 41 3.54 -29.55 -2.14
C SER A 41 3.56 -28.02 -2.19
N ALA A 42 2.57 -27.45 -2.90
CA ALA A 42 2.29 -26.02 -2.93
C ALA A 42 1.45 -25.64 -1.70
N ARG A 43 2.08 -25.14 -0.64
CA ARG A 43 1.45 -24.39 0.46
C ARG A 43 2.54 -23.73 1.32
N ALA A 44 3.15 -22.65 0.81
CA ALA A 44 3.86 -21.61 1.58
C ALA A 44 4.57 -20.57 0.67
N ALA A 45 4.98 -20.95 -0.56
CA ALA A 45 5.86 -20.11 -1.39
C ALA A 45 5.18 -19.30 -2.52
N ALA A 46 3.89 -19.51 -2.78
CA ALA A 46 3.18 -18.90 -3.90
C ALA A 46 3.05 -17.36 -3.84
N PRO A 47 2.80 -16.70 -2.68
CA PRO A 47 2.63 -15.25 -2.67
C PRO A 47 3.96 -14.48 -2.78
N LEU A 48 5.06 -15.05 -2.27
CA LEU A 48 6.39 -14.42 -2.30
C LEU A 48 6.98 -14.38 -3.72
N LEU A 49 6.81 -15.49 -4.47
CA LEU A 49 7.27 -15.60 -5.87
C LEU A 49 6.44 -14.74 -6.83
N ALA A 50 5.14 -14.55 -6.56
CA ALA A 50 4.29 -13.67 -7.35
C ALA A 50 4.68 -12.19 -7.19
N ALA A 51 4.96 -11.75 -5.96
CA ALA A 51 5.43 -10.39 -5.69
C ALA A 51 6.82 -10.11 -6.31
N LEU A 52 7.76 -11.06 -6.19
CA LEU A 52 9.08 -10.97 -6.83
C LEU A 52 9.01 -10.96 -8.36
N ALA A 53 8.11 -11.75 -8.97
CA ALA A 53 7.94 -11.79 -10.43
C ALA A 53 7.38 -10.47 -10.99
N VAL A 54 6.45 -9.82 -10.29
CA VAL A 54 5.90 -8.52 -10.70
C VAL A 54 6.95 -7.41 -10.64
N VAL A 55 7.81 -7.43 -9.62
CA VAL A 55 8.89 -6.44 -9.45
C VAL A 55 9.96 -6.55 -10.54
N VAL A 56 10.32 -7.78 -10.96
CA VAL A 56 11.33 -8.00 -12.02
C VAL A 56 10.82 -7.56 -13.41
N ILE A 57 9.52 -7.73 -13.68
CA ILE A 57 8.91 -7.32 -14.96
C ILE A 57 8.89 -5.77 -15.11
N ALA A 58 8.67 -5.04 -14.01
CA ALA A 58 8.64 -3.58 -14.02
C ALA A 58 10.02 -2.96 -14.29
N VAL A 59 11.10 -3.52 -13.73
CA VAL A 59 12.47 -3.01 -13.90
C VAL A 59 12.98 -3.18 -15.33
N LEU A 60 12.59 -4.24 -16.04
CA LEU A 60 13.05 -4.51 -17.41
C LEU A 60 12.37 -3.66 -18.49
N ARG A 61 11.22 -3.02 -18.20
CA ARG A 61 10.54 -2.11 -19.16
C ARG A 61 11.15 -0.71 -19.23
N VAL A 62 11.97 -0.29 -18.27
CA VAL A 62 12.47 1.09 -18.17
C VAL A 62 13.68 1.37 -19.09
N HIS A 63 14.35 0.35 -19.63
CA HIS A 63 15.59 0.54 -20.42
C HIS A 63 15.44 0.37 -21.95
N GLY A 64 14.28 0.68 -22.51
CA GLY A 64 14.02 0.48 -23.94
C GLY A 64 13.17 1.57 -24.60
N ALA A 65 13.46 2.85 -24.34
CA ALA A 65 12.83 3.93 -25.10
C ALA A 65 13.72 4.32 -26.30
N VAL A 66 13.20 4.12 -27.51
CA VAL A 66 13.51 4.99 -28.65
C VAL A 66 12.17 5.45 -29.20
N VAL A 67 11.76 6.67 -28.85
CA VAL A 67 10.70 7.40 -29.56
C VAL A 67 11.23 8.80 -29.86
N ALA A 68 11.08 9.20 -31.12
CA ALA A 68 11.61 10.41 -31.71
C ALA A 68 10.95 11.69 -31.16
N THR A 69 11.71 12.78 -31.16
CA THR A 69 11.29 14.15 -30.79
C THR A 69 10.34 14.75 -31.82
N PRO A 70 9.21 15.36 -31.43
CA PRO A 70 8.55 16.41 -32.20
C PRO A 70 9.00 17.79 -31.72
N SER A 71 9.04 18.72 -32.68
CA SER A 71 9.42 20.13 -32.56
C SER A 71 8.42 20.98 -31.77
N ASP A 72 8.95 22.10 -31.28
CA ASP A 72 8.30 23.20 -30.57
C ASP A 72 7.00 23.74 -31.22
N GLU A 73 6.15 24.33 -30.36
CA GLU A 73 4.90 25.09 -30.60
C GLU A 73 3.58 24.30 -30.52
N ASP A 74 3.08 24.10 -29.28
CA ASP A 74 1.75 24.54 -28.79
C ASP A 74 1.41 23.83 -27.46
N ASP A 75 1.35 24.61 -26.37
CA ASP A 75 0.92 24.18 -25.03
C ASP A 75 -0.61 24.05 -24.99
N ASP A 76 -1.14 22.84 -25.16
CA ASP A 76 -2.49 22.48 -24.75
C ASP A 76 -2.42 21.37 -23.68
N VAL A 77 -2.67 21.74 -22.43
CA VAL A 77 -2.93 20.81 -21.33
C VAL A 77 -4.17 20.00 -21.69
N LEU A 78 -3.98 18.73 -22.04
CA LEU A 78 -5.06 17.81 -22.42
C LEU A 78 -6.01 17.56 -21.23
N ASP A 79 -7.22 18.11 -21.34
CA ASP A 79 -8.37 17.80 -20.47
C ASP A 79 -8.68 16.28 -20.53
N PRO A 80 -8.65 15.55 -19.39
CA PRO A 80 -8.96 14.12 -19.33
C PRO A 80 -10.34 13.76 -19.89
N ARG A 81 -11.31 14.68 -19.85
CA ARG A 81 -12.66 14.45 -20.41
C ARG A 81 -12.65 14.37 -21.94
N LYS A 82 -11.76 15.11 -22.60
CA LYS A 82 -11.62 15.10 -24.08
C LYS A 82 -10.93 13.84 -24.60
N ILE A 83 -10.13 13.17 -23.77
CA ILE A 83 -9.47 11.91 -24.13
C ILE A 83 -10.48 10.75 -24.10
N VAL A 84 -11.44 10.78 -23.19
CA VAL A 84 -12.55 9.79 -23.14
C VAL A 84 -13.43 9.86 -24.39
N ASP A 85 -13.68 11.06 -24.90
CA ASP A 85 -14.43 11.27 -26.16
C ASP A 85 -13.66 10.78 -27.40
N LEU A 86 -12.33 10.73 -27.35
CA LEU A 86 -11.46 10.31 -28.46
C LEU A 86 -11.21 8.79 -28.51
N LEU A 87 -11.26 8.10 -27.37
CA LEU A 87 -10.89 6.68 -27.27
C LEU A 87 -12.07 5.72 -27.10
N GLY A 88 -13.28 6.19 -26.80
CA GLY A 88 -14.39 5.29 -26.47
C GLY A 88 -14.16 4.61 -25.11
N GLU A 89 -15.24 4.42 -24.33
CA GLU A 89 -15.17 4.05 -22.91
C GLU A 89 -14.46 2.71 -22.63
N GLU A 90 -14.38 1.78 -23.58
CA GLU A 90 -13.76 0.46 -23.37
C GLU A 90 -12.23 0.48 -23.53
N ASP A 91 -11.69 1.26 -24.46
CA ASP A 91 -10.25 1.23 -24.78
C ASP A 91 -9.39 2.07 -23.81
N TYR A 92 -9.98 3.03 -23.10
CA TYR A 92 -9.26 3.86 -22.11
C TYR A 92 -8.81 3.06 -20.87
N LEU A 93 -9.58 2.04 -20.48
CA LEU A 93 -9.32 1.21 -19.29
C LEU A 93 -8.19 0.19 -19.51
N ASP A 94 -8.03 -0.32 -20.74
CA ASP A 94 -6.98 -1.28 -21.06
C ASP A 94 -5.58 -0.64 -21.06
N VAL A 95 -5.48 0.65 -21.42
CA VAL A 95 -4.23 1.40 -21.49
C VAL A 95 -3.70 1.78 -20.10
N LEU A 96 -4.56 2.11 -19.14
CA LEU A 96 -4.16 2.59 -17.81
C LEU A 96 -3.69 1.48 -16.86
N VAL A 97 -4.15 0.24 -17.06
CA VAL A 97 -3.99 -0.83 -16.08
C VAL A 97 -3.12 -1.98 -16.62
N GLY A 98 -2.41 -1.80 -17.74
CA GLY A 98 -1.61 -2.90 -18.31
C GLY A 98 -2.42 -4.20 -18.35
N GLY A 99 -3.66 -4.11 -18.84
CA GLY A 99 -4.50 -5.27 -19.02
C GLY A 99 -3.80 -6.21 -19.99
N GLY A 100 -3.45 -7.41 -19.53
CA GLY A 100 -3.46 -8.53 -20.47
C GLY A 100 -4.85 -8.60 -21.09
N GLU A 101 -4.95 -9.08 -22.33
CA GLU A 101 -6.06 -9.07 -23.30
C GLU A 101 -7.47 -9.51 -22.81
N ASP A 102 -7.72 -9.59 -21.50
CA ASP A 102 -8.89 -10.21 -20.87
C ASP A 102 -9.60 -9.32 -19.79
N GLY A 103 -9.18 -8.09 -19.48
CA GLY A 103 -9.93 -7.18 -18.58
C GLY A 103 -10.21 -7.69 -17.14
N LYS A 104 -9.46 -8.67 -16.65
CA LYS A 104 -9.77 -9.48 -15.44
C LYS A 104 -10.04 -8.72 -14.14
N TRP A 105 -9.54 -7.49 -13.96
CA TRP A 105 -9.77 -6.72 -12.72
C TRP A 105 -11.21 -6.22 -12.57
N LEU A 106 -11.88 -5.85 -13.67
CA LEU A 106 -13.29 -5.42 -13.65
C LEU A 106 -14.24 -6.55 -13.22
N SER A 107 -13.79 -7.81 -13.32
CA SER A 107 -14.53 -8.99 -12.88
C SER A 107 -14.43 -9.27 -11.38
N LEU A 108 -13.54 -8.57 -10.64
CA LEU A 108 -13.44 -8.73 -9.19
C LEU A 108 -14.60 -8.03 -8.48
N PRO A 109 -15.17 -8.65 -7.43
CA PRO A 109 -16.22 -8.02 -6.63
C PRO A 109 -15.77 -6.64 -6.11
N GLY A 110 -16.51 -5.59 -6.46
CA GLY A 110 -16.22 -4.20 -6.08
C GLY A 110 -15.40 -3.38 -7.09
N PHE A 111 -14.87 -4.00 -8.15
CA PHE A 111 -14.12 -3.32 -9.20
C PHE A 111 -14.89 -3.16 -10.52
N GLY A 112 -16.17 -3.55 -10.54
CA GLY A 112 -17.08 -3.25 -11.63
C GLY A 112 -17.51 -1.77 -11.64
N ILE A 113 -18.03 -1.33 -12.78
CA ILE A 113 -18.76 -0.06 -12.89
C ILE A 113 -20.22 -0.37 -12.53
N PHE A 114 -20.77 0.32 -11.53
CA PHE A 114 -22.14 0.11 -11.08
C PHE A 114 -22.97 1.39 -11.29
N ASP A 115 -24.19 1.24 -11.80
CA ASP A 115 -25.05 2.37 -12.17
C ASP A 115 -25.45 3.25 -10.97
N ASN A 116 -25.43 2.69 -9.75
CA ASN A 116 -25.83 3.40 -8.52
C ASN A 116 -24.69 4.18 -7.87
N CYS A 117 -23.50 4.23 -8.48
CA CYS A 117 -22.37 4.98 -7.94
C CYS A 117 -22.51 6.48 -8.23
N ILE A 118 -22.32 7.32 -7.21
CA ILE A 118 -22.44 8.77 -7.36
C ILE A 118 -21.26 9.32 -8.18
N ARG A 119 -21.61 10.01 -9.27
CA ARG A 119 -20.72 10.80 -10.14
C ARG A 119 -21.09 12.28 -10.00
N PRO A 120 -20.67 12.95 -8.92
CA PRO A 120 -21.02 14.34 -8.71
C PRO A 120 -20.33 15.25 -9.72
N GLU A 121 -20.89 16.44 -9.95
CA GLU A 121 -20.17 17.51 -10.63
C GLU A 121 -18.91 17.90 -9.83
N ALA A 122 -17.85 18.27 -10.53
CA ALA A 122 -16.55 18.58 -9.93
C ALA A 122 -16.52 19.99 -9.31
N GLU A 123 -17.58 20.36 -8.60
CA GLU A 123 -17.80 21.67 -8.00
C GLU A 123 -17.90 21.56 -6.48
N CYS A 124 -17.40 22.59 -5.81
CA CYS A 124 -17.48 22.78 -4.37
C CYS A 124 -18.13 24.14 -4.08
N PRO A 125 -18.88 24.30 -2.97
CA PRO A 125 -19.17 23.28 -1.96
C PRO A 125 -20.04 22.15 -2.51
N ASN A 126 -19.78 20.91 -2.07
CA ASN A 126 -20.47 19.72 -2.56
C ASN A 126 -21.29 19.08 -1.42
N GLY A 127 -22.59 18.88 -1.63
CA GLY A 127 -23.49 18.34 -0.60
C GLY A 127 -23.18 16.90 -0.16
N ASN A 128 -22.34 16.16 -0.90
CA ASN A 128 -21.89 14.81 -0.51
C ASN A 128 -20.61 14.81 0.33
N ILE A 129 -20.03 15.97 0.59
CA ILE A 129 -18.80 16.14 1.35
C ILE A 129 -19.08 17.09 2.50
N THR A 130 -18.92 16.63 3.74
CA THR A 130 -19.16 17.42 4.94
C THR A 130 -17.97 17.37 5.88
N PHE A 131 -17.83 18.41 6.71
CA PHE A 131 -16.69 18.58 7.59
C PHE A 131 -17.16 18.78 9.02
N TRP A 132 -16.59 18.04 9.97
CA TRP A 132 -17.08 17.98 11.34
C TRP A 132 -15.97 18.28 12.33
N LEU A 133 -16.13 19.36 13.09
CA LEU A 133 -15.21 19.78 14.15
C LEU A 133 -15.50 19.07 15.47
N TYR A 134 -14.44 18.46 16.00
CA TYR A 134 -14.37 17.87 17.31
C TYR A 134 -13.27 18.54 18.13
N THR A 135 -13.65 19.03 19.30
CA THR A 135 -12.77 19.46 20.38
C THR A 135 -13.16 18.69 21.64
N ARG A 136 -12.42 18.88 22.74
CA ARG A 136 -12.84 18.31 24.03
C ARG A 136 -14.25 18.78 24.45
N GLU A 137 -14.64 19.98 24.03
CA GLU A 137 -15.95 20.55 24.34
C GLU A 137 -17.06 20.01 23.41
N THR A 138 -16.74 19.78 22.13
CA THR A 138 -17.74 19.40 21.11
C THR A 138 -17.79 17.88 20.87
N VAL A 139 -17.02 17.05 21.59
CA VAL A 139 -16.96 15.60 21.35
C VAL A 139 -18.32 14.89 21.36
N GLY A 140 -19.25 15.32 22.22
CA GLY A 140 -20.60 14.77 22.31
C GLY A 140 -21.62 15.42 21.35
N GLN A 141 -21.28 16.58 20.78
CA GLN A 141 -22.12 17.34 19.85
C GLN A 141 -21.19 18.10 18.88
N PRO A 142 -20.68 17.43 17.84
CA PRO A 142 -19.74 18.04 16.90
C PRO A 142 -20.42 19.15 16.08
N GLU A 143 -19.61 20.09 15.62
CA GLU A 143 -20.08 21.23 14.84
C GLU A 143 -19.73 21.01 13.37
N GLN A 144 -20.71 21.16 12.48
CA GLN A 144 -20.46 21.08 11.05
C GLN A 144 -19.84 22.39 10.57
N LEU A 145 -18.74 22.28 9.83
CA LEU A 145 -18.08 23.39 9.15
C LEU A 145 -18.55 23.39 7.69
N ASP A 146 -19.11 24.52 7.25
CA ASP A 146 -19.65 24.70 5.90
C ASP A 146 -19.02 25.92 5.24
N VAL A 147 -18.30 25.69 4.13
CA VAL A 147 -17.67 26.76 3.34
C VAL A 147 -18.71 27.71 2.73
N ALA A 148 -19.94 27.24 2.49
CA ALA A 148 -21.04 28.09 2.03
C ALA A 148 -21.56 29.04 3.12
N VAL A 149 -21.23 28.76 4.39
CA VAL A 149 -21.65 29.53 5.56
C VAL A 149 -20.41 29.86 6.40
N PRO A 150 -19.61 30.89 6.02
CA PRO A 150 -18.35 31.22 6.70
C PRO A 150 -18.47 31.40 8.22
N GLU A 151 -19.64 31.85 8.70
CA GLU A 151 -19.94 31.98 10.13
C GLU A 151 -19.88 30.63 10.87
N SER A 152 -20.18 29.52 10.19
CA SER A 152 -20.05 28.16 10.74
C SER A 152 -18.59 27.80 11.03
N ILE A 153 -17.64 28.43 10.34
CA ILE A 153 -16.20 28.24 10.52
C ILE A 153 -15.67 29.26 11.53
N GLU A 154 -15.99 30.54 11.36
CA GLU A 154 -15.48 31.63 12.19
C GLU A 154 -15.89 31.50 13.67
N TYR A 155 -17.15 31.13 13.92
CA TYR A 155 -17.72 31.07 15.27
C TYR A 155 -17.79 29.67 15.87
N ALA A 156 -17.23 28.64 15.20
CA ALA A 156 -17.13 27.31 15.78
C ALA A 156 -16.30 27.32 17.07
N ARG A 157 -16.53 26.34 17.93
CA ARG A 157 -15.88 26.20 19.24
C ARG A 157 -14.48 25.62 19.13
N TRP A 158 -13.60 26.37 18.46
CA TRP A 158 -12.18 26.09 18.33
C TRP A 158 -11.47 26.15 19.68
N SER A 159 -10.60 25.18 19.94
CA SER A 159 -9.54 25.28 20.93
C SER A 159 -8.49 26.26 20.42
N ARG A 160 -8.60 27.53 20.82
CA ARG A 160 -7.76 28.63 20.28
C ARG A 160 -6.27 28.38 20.52
N GLY A 161 -5.46 28.66 19.50
CA GLY A 161 -4.00 28.48 19.55
C GLY A 161 -3.54 27.03 19.60
N LYS A 162 -4.42 26.08 19.24
CA LYS A 162 -4.12 24.65 19.18
C LYS A 162 -4.08 24.15 17.74
N PRO A 163 -3.22 23.17 17.42
CA PRO A 163 -3.13 22.62 16.07
C PRO A 163 -4.44 22.00 15.58
N VAL A 164 -4.60 22.00 14.25
CA VAL A 164 -5.72 21.36 13.54
C VAL A 164 -5.26 20.03 12.96
N LYS A 165 -5.99 18.96 13.25
CA LYS A 165 -5.78 17.61 12.73
C LYS A 165 -6.94 17.26 11.80
N VAL A 166 -6.67 17.11 10.51
CA VAL A 166 -7.69 16.75 9.52
C VAL A 166 -7.63 15.25 9.29
N LEU A 167 -8.70 14.52 9.58
CA LEU A 167 -8.79 13.08 9.47
C LEU A 167 -9.69 12.69 8.30
N ILE A 168 -9.15 11.89 7.38
CA ILE A 168 -9.84 11.52 6.13
C ILE A 168 -9.99 10.00 6.06
N HIS A 169 -11.24 9.53 6.06
CA HIS A 169 -11.57 8.11 5.94
C HIS A 169 -11.35 7.58 4.52
N GLY A 170 -11.32 6.25 4.41
CA GLY A 170 -11.16 5.53 3.15
C GLY A 170 -12.48 5.04 2.53
N TYR A 171 -12.34 4.06 1.64
CA TYR A 171 -13.46 3.35 1.03
C TYR A 171 -14.36 2.72 2.10
N THR A 172 -15.69 2.79 1.92
CA THR A 172 -16.73 2.30 2.87
C THR A 172 -16.71 2.94 4.26
N GLY A 173 -15.89 3.98 4.47
CA GLY A 173 -15.84 4.73 5.72
C GLY A 173 -16.81 5.91 5.75
N ASP A 174 -16.83 6.57 6.89
CA ASP A 174 -17.55 7.80 7.19
C ASP A 174 -16.80 8.61 8.28
N LYS A 175 -17.38 9.72 8.74
CA LYS A 175 -16.78 10.56 9.80
C LYS A 175 -16.57 9.85 11.15
N ASP A 176 -17.24 8.74 11.39
CA ASP A 176 -17.19 7.93 12.62
C ASP A 176 -16.61 6.53 12.35
N TYR A 177 -15.87 6.37 11.25
CA TYR A 177 -15.11 5.18 10.91
C TYR A 177 -13.61 5.50 10.76
N SER A 178 -12.77 4.47 10.65
CA SER A 178 -11.31 4.63 10.57
C SER A 178 -10.90 5.64 9.48
N PRO A 179 -9.99 6.58 9.79
CA PRO A 179 -9.11 6.59 10.96
C PRO A 179 -9.70 7.33 12.18
N ASN A 180 -10.94 7.82 12.08
CA ASN A 180 -11.55 8.66 13.11
C ASN A 180 -11.78 7.90 14.42
N THR A 181 -12.15 6.62 14.35
CA THR A 181 -12.42 5.77 15.52
C THR A 181 -11.20 5.56 16.40
N GLU A 182 -10.00 5.53 15.82
CA GLU A 182 -8.76 5.31 16.55
C GLU A 182 -8.12 6.65 16.95
N ILE A 183 -7.99 7.58 15.99
CA ILE A 183 -7.12 8.74 16.11
C ILE A 183 -7.79 9.92 16.81
N ARG A 184 -9.06 10.19 16.51
CA ARG A 184 -9.81 11.29 17.14
C ARG A 184 -9.84 11.18 18.67
N PRO A 185 -10.24 10.06 19.29
CA PRO A 185 -10.19 9.94 20.74
C PRO A 185 -8.76 9.99 21.28
N ALA A 186 -7.75 9.49 20.55
CA ALA A 186 -6.36 9.57 20.99
C ALA A 186 -5.88 11.04 21.11
N TYR A 187 -6.17 11.88 20.11
CA TYR A 187 -5.86 13.31 20.19
C TYR A 187 -6.61 14.01 21.31
N LEU A 188 -7.94 13.84 21.38
CA LEU A 188 -8.78 14.53 22.36
C LEU A 188 -8.47 14.09 23.80
N ASN A 189 -8.01 12.86 24.02
CA ASN A 189 -7.54 12.42 25.34
C ASN A 189 -6.15 12.96 25.67
N TYR A 190 -5.26 13.06 24.68
CA TYR A 190 -3.87 13.49 24.89
C TYR A 190 -3.75 15.00 25.18
N SER A 191 -4.37 15.86 24.37
CA SER A 191 -4.30 17.31 24.52
C SER A 191 -5.54 18.00 23.95
N ASP A 192 -5.62 19.32 24.12
CA ASP A 192 -6.64 20.14 23.46
C ASP A 192 -6.24 20.33 21.99
N TYR A 193 -6.71 19.46 21.09
CA TYR A 193 -6.57 19.62 19.64
C TYR A 193 -7.90 19.98 19.00
N ASN A 194 -7.84 20.57 17.81
CA ASN A 194 -8.97 20.71 16.91
C ASN A 194 -8.93 19.58 15.90
N VAL A 195 -9.86 18.63 15.98
CA VAL A 195 -9.90 17.48 15.05
C VAL A 195 -11.06 17.65 14.08
N ILE A 196 -10.77 17.69 12.79
CA ILE A 196 -11.78 17.77 11.72
C ILE A 196 -11.90 16.39 11.08
N SER A 197 -13.08 15.79 11.13
CA SER A 197 -13.38 14.58 10.37
C SER A 197 -14.02 14.96 9.04
N VAL A 198 -13.40 14.56 7.93
CA VAL A 198 -13.95 14.72 6.58
C VAL A 198 -14.87 13.54 6.29
N ASP A 199 -16.15 13.80 6.04
CA ASP A 199 -17.12 12.80 5.62
C ASP A 199 -17.38 12.92 4.12
N TRP A 200 -17.04 11.89 3.37
CA TRP A 200 -17.34 11.73 1.96
C TRP A 200 -17.96 10.35 1.69
N SER A 201 -18.60 9.76 2.71
CA SER A 201 -19.22 8.43 2.67
C SER A 201 -20.19 8.21 1.50
N PRO A 202 -21.00 9.18 1.03
CA PRO A 202 -21.87 8.98 -0.14
C PRO A 202 -21.08 8.76 -1.44
N LEU A 203 -19.84 9.24 -1.50
CA LEU A 203 -18.96 9.15 -2.67
C LEU A 203 -18.04 7.92 -2.64
N ALA A 204 -18.04 7.15 -1.54
CA ALA A 204 -17.22 5.96 -1.36
C ALA A 204 -17.97 4.69 -0.89
N PRO A 205 -19.25 4.45 -1.26
CA PRO A 205 -20.00 3.29 -0.76
C PRO A 205 -19.53 1.99 -1.45
N SER A 206 -19.76 0.85 -0.79
CA SER A 206 -19.66 -0.44 -1.47
C SER A 206 -20.85 -0.64 -2.41
N PRO A 207 -20.68 -1.17 -3.63
CA PRO A 207 -19.46 -1.73 -4.25
C PRO A 207 -18.71 -0.74 -5.17
N CYS A 208 -18.84 0.57 -4.97
CA CYS A 208 -18.39 1.62 -5.89
C CYS A 208 -16.90 1.99 -5.79
N TYR A 209 -15.98 1.02 -5.71
CA TYR A 209 -14.55 1.34 -5.51
C TYR A 209 -13.97 2.18 -6.65
N VAL A 210 -14.20 1.78 -7.91
CA VAL A 210 -13.69 2.50 -9.09
C VAL A 210 -14.20 3.95 -9.08
N GLN A 211 -15.49 4.15 -8.84
CA GLN A 211 -16.04 5.50 -8.76
C GLN A 211 -15.47 6.29 -7.58
N ALA A 212 -15.28 5.65 -6.42
CA ALA A 212 -14.65 6.28 -5.27
C ALA A 212 -13.24 6.79 -5.59
N THR A 213 -12.46 6.05 -6.39
CA THR A 213 -11.13 6.51 -6.84
C THR A 213 -11.19 7.75 -7.72
N TYR A 214 -12.19 7.86 -8.60
CA TYR A 214 -12.40 9.07 -9.40
C TYR A 214 -12.85 10.26 -8.54
N ASN A 215 -13.62 10.01 -7.49
CA ASN A 215 -14.11 11.04 -6.57
C ASN A 215 -13.01 11.63 -5.67
N VAL A 216 -11.84 10.97 -5.55
CA VAL A 216 -10.72 11.42 -4.69
C VAL A 216 -10.30 12.87 -4.97
N ALA A 217 -10.19 13.25 -6.25
CA ALA A 217 -9.78 14.60 -6.64
C ALA A 217 -10.80 15.66 -6.20
N LEU A 218 -12.10 15.38 -6.33
CA LEU A 218 -13.16 16.27 -5.84
C LEU A 218 -13.11 16.43 -4.33
N VAL A 219 -12.92 15.35 -3.57
CA VAL A 219 -12.81 15.42 -2.10
C VAL A 219 -11.58 16.23 -1.70
N GLY A 220 -10.46 16.06 -2.41
CA GLY A 220 -9.25 16.87 -2.23
C GLY A 220 -9.52 18.36 -2.46
N ASN A 221 -10.19 18.73 -3.57
CA ASN A 221 -10.58 20.09 -3.88
C ASN A 221 -11.48 20.73 -2.81
N CYS A 222 -12.58 20.06 -2.43
CA CYS A 222 -13.50 20.62 -1.43
C CYS A 222 -12.82 20.74 -0.06
N THR A 223 -11.94 19.81 0.29
CA THR A 223 -11.16 19.90 1.54
C THR A 223 -10.17 21.06 1.47
N ALA A 224 -9.47 21.26 0.35
CA ALA A 224 -8.58 22.39 0.15
C ALA A 224 -9.30 23.74 0.32
N GLN A 225 -10.51 23.88 -0.23
CA GLN A 225 -11.32 25.09 -0.07
C GLN A 225 -11.71 25.36 1.39
N LEU A 226 -12.01 24.31 2.17
CA LEU A 226 -12.21 24.48 3.62
C LEU A 226 -10.94 25.00 4.29
N LEU A 227 -9.78 24.39 4.00
CA LEU A 227 -8.52 24.80 4.64
C LEU A 227 -8.13 26.22 4.26
N ASP A 228 -8.31 26.60 2.99
CA ASP A 228 -8.09 27.97 2.52
C ASP A 228 -9.01 28.96 3.21
N GLU A 229 -10.30 28.62 3.36
CA GLU A 229 -11.26 29.48 4.06
C GLU A 229 -10.91 29.63 5.54
N MET A 230 -10.47 28.56 6.19
CA MET A 230 -10.00 28.60 7.58
C MET A 230 -8.77 29.50 7.75
N VAL A 231 -7.82 29.45 6.82
CA VAL A 231 -6.65 30.34 6.82
C VAL A 231 -7.07 31.78 6.54
N ARG A 232 -7.97 32.00 5.57
CA ARG A 232 -8.48 33.33 5.20
C ARG A 232 -9.22 34.00 6.36
N LEU A 233 -10.00 33.25 7.13
CA LEU A 233 -10.71 33.73 8.32
C LEU A 233 -9.80 33.89 9.54
N GLY A 234 -8.54 33.41 9.47
CA GLY A 234 -7.57 33.52 10.56
C GLY A 234 -7.87 32.60 11.75
N VAL A 235 -8.66 31.53 11.57
CA VAL A 235 -8.92 30.56 12.64
C VAL A 235 -7.73 29.62 12.87
N THR A 236 -6.91 29.41 11.84
CA THR A 236 -5.65 28.65 11.90
C THR A 236 -4.65 29.19 10.88
N ARG A 237 -3.41 28.70 10.94
CA ARG A 237 -2.38 28.88 9.91
C ARG A 237 -2.05 27.55 9.28
N LEU A 238 -1.51 27.55 8.06
CA LEU A 238 -1.11 26.32 7.37
C LEU A 238 -0.10 25.50 8.17
N GLU A 239 0.85 26.16 8.84
CA GLU A 239 1.86 25.53 9.69
C GLU A 239 1.28 24.77 10.89
N ASP A 240 0.05 25.08 11.29
CA ASP A 240 -0.67 24.45 12.40
C ASP A 240 -1.61 23.32 11.93
N ILE A 241 -1.67 23.04 10.62
CA ILE A 241 -2.51 22.00 10.02
C ILE A 241 -1.70 20.73 9.73
N HIS A 242 -2.23 19.60 10.17
CA HIS A 242 -1.71 18.27 9.83
C HIS A 242 -2.84 17.41 9.27
N VAL A 243 -2.68 17.00 8.01
CA VAL A 243 -3.64 16.13 7.32
C VAL A 243 -3.23 14.67 7.50
N VAL A 244 -4.16 13.82 7.91
CA VAL A 244 -3.97 12.38 8.12
C VAL A 244 -5.04 11.61 7.34
N GLY A 245 -4.61 10.87 6.33
CA GLY A 245 -5.50 10.15 5.43
C GLY A 245 -5.28 8.64 5.48
N PHE A 246 -6.35 7.86 5.60
CA PHE A 246 -6.30 6.40 5.60
C PHE A 246 -6.83 5.80 4.29
N SER A 247 -6.14 4.80 3.72
CA SER A 247 -6.60 4.10 2.52
C SER A 247 -6.81 5.07 1.33
N LEU A 248 -8.02 5.14 0.74
CA LEU A 248 -8.36 6.18 -0.24
C LEU A 248 -8.24 7.60 0.34
N GLY A 249 -8.49 7.79 1.64
CA GLY A 249 -8.27 9.06 2.32
C GLY A 249 -6.81 9.51 2.31
N GLY A 250 -5.85 8.57 2.22
CA GLY A 250 -4.43 8.90 1.99
C GLY A 250 -4.19 9.51 0.61
N GLN A 251 -4.91 9.03 -0.40
CA GLN A 251 -4.85 9.62 -1.75
C GLN A 251 -5.58 10.97 -1.80
N VAL A 252 -6.69 11.12 -1.08
CA VAL A 252 -7.36 12.41 -0.89
C VAL A 252 -6.41 13.41 -0.24
N ALA A 253 -5.67 13.00 0.79
CA ALA A 253 -4.72 13.88 1.48
C ALA A 253 -3.66 14.45 0.54
N GLY A 254 -3.09 13.64 -0.35
CA GLY A 254 -2.18 14.13 -1.40
C GLY A 254 -2.88 15.03 -2.40
N ASN A 255 -4.11 14.67 -2.81
CA ASN A 255 -4.87 15.49 -3.76
C ASN A 255 -5.20 16.90 -3.25
N ILE A 256 -5.30 17.13 -1.94
CA ILE A 256 -5.50 18.48 -1.37
C ILE A 256 -4.40 19.44 -1.84
N ALA A 257 -3.15 18.98 -1.92
CA ALA A 257 -2.01 19.81 -2.30
C ALA A 257 -2.13 20.39 -3.71
N ASN A 258 -2.89 19.76 -4.60
CA ASN A 258 -3.11 20.24 -5.97
C ASN A 258 -4.12 21.41 -6.05
N TYR A 259 -4.90 21.64 -4.99
CA TYR A 259 -5.99 22.62 -4.99
C TYR A 259 -5.82 23.75 -3.97
N ILE A 260 -4.98 23.55 -2.95
CA ILE A 260 -4.77 24.53 -1.89
C ILE A 260 -4.08 25.79 -2.41
N GLN A 261 -4.64 26.96 -2.11
CA GLN A 261 -4.17 28.25 -2.63
C GLN A 261 -3.39 29.06 -1.59
N SER A 262 -3.59 28.79 -0.30
CA SER A 262 -2.95 29.55 0.78
C SER A 262 -1.45 29.29 0.92
N GLY A 263 -0.91 28.26 0.25
CA GLY A 263 0.50 27.86 0.33
C GLY A 263 0.66 26.33 0.46
N GLN A 264 1.88 25.89 0.77
CA GLN A 264 2.18 24.47 0.96
C GLN A 264 1.75 23.98 2.34
N LEU A 265 1.16 22.78 2.42
CA LEU A 265 0.89 22.12 3.69
C LEU A 265 2.21 21.74 4.38
N THR A 266 2.29 21.90 5.70
CA THR A 266 3.49 21.52 6.45
C THR A 266 3.61 20.01 6.63
N ARG A 267 2.49 19.31 6.90
CA ARG A 267 2.52 17.86 7.11
C ARG A 267 1.31 17.11 6.57
N ILE A 268 1.60 16.04 5.83
CA ILE A 268 0.64 14.99 5.47
C ILE A 268 1.14 13.66 6.03
N THR A 269 0.25 12.88 6.65
CA THR A 269 0.50 11.48 6.99
C THR A 269 -0.41 10.56 6.20
N GLY A 270 0.18 9.64 5.43
CA GLY A 270 -0.52 8.58 4.72
C GLY A 270 -0.57 7.29 5.55
N LEU A 271 -1.76 6.83 5.90
CA LEU A 271 -1.99 5.58 6.63
C LEU A 271 -2.41 4.50 5.64
N ASP A 272 -1.48 3.59 5.35
CA ASP A 272 -1.58 2.53 4.35
C ASP A 272 -2.32 2.99 3.06
N PRO A 273 -1.81 4.02 2.34
CA PRO A 273 -2.52 4.63 1.22
C PRO A 273 -2.92 3.61 0.16
N ALA A 274 -4.14 3.71 -0.39
CA ALA A 274 -4.69 2.69 -1.27
C ALA A 274 -3.85 2.49 -2.55
N LEU A 275 -3.61 1.23 -2.92
CA LEU A 275 -2.88 0.82 -4.13
C LEU A 275 -3.75 0.77 -5.40
N PRO A 276 -4.92 0.11 -5.41
CA PRO A 276 -5.64 -0.13 -6.65
C PRO A 276 -6.03 1.19 -7.32
N LEU A 277 -5.68 1.32 -8.61
CA LEU A 277 -5.82 2.52 -9.46
C LEU A 277 -4.89 3.71 -9.13
N PHE A 278 -3.98 3.56 -8.17
CA PHE A 278 -2.94 4.54 -7.80
C PHE A 278 -1.52 3.99 -8.00
N THR A 279 -1.36 3.00 -8.89
CA THR A 279 -0.05 2.43 -9.27
C THR A 279 0.76 3.46 -10.05
N THR A 280 2.08 3.23 -10.19
CA THR A 280 2.99 4.22 -10.78
C THR A 280 2.69 4.60 -12.23
N ILE A 281 1.80 3.86 -12.89
CA ILE A 281 1.38 4.02 -14.30
C ILE A 281 0.17 4.97 -14.43
N SER A 282 -0.54 5.25 -13.34
CA SER A 282 -1.68 6.18 -13.36
C SER A 282 -1.21 7.63 -13.48
N THR A 283 -1.83 8.39 -14.38
CA THR A 283 -1.72 9.85 -14.49
C THR A 283 -2.54 10.59 -13.42
N ALA A 284 -3.34 9.86 -12.63
CA ALA A 284 -4.12 10.45 -11.55
C ALA A 284 -3.19 10.97 -10.44
N PRO A 285 -3.45 12.18 -9.90
CA PRO A 285 -2.70 12.68 -8.76
C PRO A 285 -2.82 11.70 -7.60
N ARG A 286 -1.68 11.41 -6.99
CA ARG A 286 -1.50 10.39 -5.96
C ARG A 286 -0.70 11.01 -4.84
N LEU A 287 -0.80 10.44 -3.64
CA LEU A 287 0.08 10.85 -2.55
C LEU A 287 1.56 10.66 -2.96
N ASP A 288 2.32 11.74 -2.89
CA ASP A 288 3.77 11.76 -3.04
C ASP A 288 4.45 12.80 -2.13
N ALA A 289 5.78 12.76 -2.08
CA ALA A 289 6.56 13.60 -1.17
C ALA A 289 6.40 15.10 -1.43
N THR A 290 6.00 15.52 -2.63
CA THR A 290 5.88 16.96 -2.98
C THR A 290 4.61 17.61 -2.45
N ASP A 291 3.64 16.82 -1.99
CA ASP A 291 2.33 17.29 -1.53
C ASP A 291 2.38 18.13 -0.23
N ALA A 292 3.47 18.04 0.53
CA ALA A 292 3.69 18.84 1.74
C ALA A 292 5.20 19.01 2.02
N GLU A 293 5.56 19.94 2.92
CA GLU A 293 6.95 20.10 3.38
C GLU A 293 7.49 18.80 4.03
N PHE A 294 6.61 18.05 4.67
CA PHE A 294 6.90 16.73 5.22
C PHE A 294 5.73 15.77 4.97
N VAL A 295 6.05 14.60 4.39
CA VAL A 295 5.08 13.54 4.11
C VAL A 295 5.59 12.27 4.74
N ASP A 296 4.90 11.74 5.75
CA ASP A 296 5.24 10.46 6.37
C ASP A 296 4.17 9.40 6.09
N VAL A 297 4.59 8.17 5.81
CA VAL A 297 3.70 7.10 5.37
C VAL A 297 3.90 5.85 6.23
N ILE A 298 2.80 5.24 6.66
CA ILE A 298 2.79 4.01 7.47
C ILE A 298 2.17 2.89 6.65
N HIS A 299 2.97 1.89 6.27
CA HIS A 299 2.58 0.77 5.43
C HIS A 299 2.36 -0.50 6.25
N THR A 300 1.13 -1.02 6.25
CA THR A 300 0.73 -2.20 7.04
C THR A 300 0.08 -3.31 6.22
N ASN A 301 -0.38 -3.03 5.00
CA ASN A 301 -0.88 -4.04 4.05
C ASN A 301 -0.38 -3.74 2.62
N ALA A 302 0.88 -3.32 2.54
CA ALA A 302 1.52 -2.83 1.31
C ALA A 302 1.68 -3.94 0.27
N GLY A 303 1.25 -3.67 -0.96
CA GLY A 303 1.21 -4.64 -2.06
C GLY A 303 -0.10 -5.43 -2.16
N TRP A 304 -1.05 -5.21 -1.24
CA TRP A 304 -2.39 -5.78 -1.30
C TRP A 304 -3.46 -4.69 -1.32
N LYS A 305 -3.84 -4.12 -0.17
CA LYS A 305 -4.69 -2.91 -0.12
C LYS A 305 -3.87 -1.62 -0.17
N GLY A 306 -2.74 -1.59 0.53
CA GLY A 306 -1.84 -0.44 0.60
C GLY A 306 -0.80 -0.41 -0.52
N LYS A 307 -0.26 0.77 -0.82
CA LYS A 307 0.81 0.96 -1.81
C LYS A 307 2.11 0.31 -1.35
N LEU A 308 2.76 -0.42 -2.25
CA LEU A 308 4.07 -1.00 -1.94
C LEU A 308 5.19 0.04 -2.05
N MET A 309 5.14 0.88 -3.09
CA MET A 309 6.22 1.84 -3.36
C MET A 309 6.18 3.02 -2.38
N PRO A 310 7.34 3.54 -1.97
CA PRO A 310 7.43 4.73 -1.14
C PRO A 310 6.63 5.88 -1.73
N SER A 311 5.91 6.60 -0.87
CA SER A 311 5.02 7.70 -1.26
C SER A 311 5.25 8.97 -0.44
N GLY A 312 6.26 8.99 0.43
CA GLY A 312 6.55 10.15 1.25
C GLY A 312 8.03 10.51 1.28
N HIS A 313 8.31 11.49 2.13
CA HIS A 313 9.64 11.81 2.59
C HIS A 313 10.18 10.71 3.52
N LEU A 314 9.30 10.14 4.34
CA LEU A 314 9.61 9.12 5.33
C LEU A 314 8.57 7.99 5.26
N ASP A 315 9.00 6.79 4.86
CA ASP A 315 8.11 5.64 4.70
C ASP A 315 8.47 4.54 5.71
N PHE A 316 7.52 4.20 6.58
CA PHE A 316 7.63 3.09 7.53
C PHE A 316 6.90 1.86 7.04
N TYR A 317 7.59 0.73 7.01
CA TYR A 317 7.05 -0.58 6.67
C TYR A 317 7.01 -1.46 7.91
N LEU A 318 5.82 -1.92 8.26
CA LEU A 318 5.59 -2.53 9.56
C LEU A 318 5.62 -4.06 9.44
N ASN A 319 6.35 -4.68 10.36
CA ASN A 319 6.43 -6.12 10.54
C ASN A 319 6.83 -6.85 9.25
N SER A 320 5.91 -7.61 8.63
CA SER A 320 6.15 -8.31 7.37
C SER A 320 5.75 -7.52 6.13
N ILE A 321 5.46 -6.22 6.29
CA ILE A 321 4.91 -5.30 5.28
C ILE A 321 3.45 -5.57 4.90
N ILE A 322 3.15 -6.83 4.58
CA ILE A 322 1.82 -7.25 4.09
C ILE A 322 0.95 -7.71 5.27
N GLN A 323 1.54 -8.33 6.29
CA GLN A 323 0.81 -8.92 7.41
C GLN A 323 1.31 -8.41 8.75
N GLN A 324 0.33 -8.18 9.62
CA GLN A 324 0.53 -7.60 10.92
C GLN A 324 0.24 -8.63 12.01
N PRO A 325 1.05 -8.66 13.08
CA PRO A 325 0.82 -9.51 14.23
C PRO A 325 -0.62 -9.35 14.77
N GLY A 326 -1.27 -10.47 15.07
CA GLY A 326 -2.64 -10.51 15.59
C GLY A 326 -3.76 -10.47 14.54
N CYS A 327 -3.45 -10.28 13.24
CA CYS A 327 -4.48 -10.20 12.20
C CYS A 327 -4.82 -11.51 11.49
N SER A 328 -4.11 -12.62 11.78
CA SER A 328 -4.46 -13.96 11.28
C SER A 328 -4.77 -14.04 9.77
N TRP A 329 -4.01 -13.32 8.94
CA TRP A 329 -4.18 -13.23 7.47
C TRP A 329 -5.43 -12.48 7.00
N ASP A 330 -6.14 -11.78 7.88
CA ASP A 330 -7.20 -10.86 7.50
C ASP A 330 -6.60 -9.54 7.02
N SER A 331 -6.58 -9.36 5.69
CA SER A 331 -6.11 -8.13 5.05
C SER A 331 -6.85 -6.86 5.51
N SER A 332 -8.11 -6.94 5.92
CA SER A 332 -8.83 -5.78 6.45
C SER A 332 -8.30 -5.39 7.83
N CYS A 333 -7.97 -6.38 8.66
CA CYS A 333 -7.26 -6.14 9.93
C CYS A 333 -5.87 -5.56 9.66
N ASP A 334 -5.09 -6.15 8.73
CA ASP A 334 -3.74 -5.67 8.40
C ASP A 334 -3.75 -4.21 7.94
N HIS A 335 -4.71 -3.85 7.08
CA HIS A 335 -4.90 -2.48 6.60
C HIS A 335 -5.29 -1.52 7.75
N ALA A 336 -6.21 -1.94 8.61
CA ALA A 336 -6.67 -1.15 9.76
C ALA A 336 -5.61 -1.00 10.88
N ARG A 337 -4.46 -1.68 10.80
CA ARG A 337 -3.37 -1.46 11.75
C ARG A 337 -2.70 -0.10 11.62
N ALA A 338 -2.63 0.49 10.43
CA ALA A 338 -2.01 1.79 10.23
C ALA A 338 -2.63 2.89 11.12
N PRO A 339 -3.97 3.10 11.13
CA PRO A 339 -4.59 4.05 12.06
C PRO A 339 -4.45 3.64 13.53
N ALA A 340 -4.48 2.34 13.86
CA ALA A 340 -4.29 1.88 15.24
C ALA A 340 -2.88 2.18 15.78
N TYR A 341 -1.83 1.94 14.97
CA TYR A 341 -0.45 2.25 15.33
C TYR A 341 -0.22 3.75 15.44
N PHE A 342 -0.75 4.53 14.49
CA PHE A 342 -0.68 5.99 14.57
C PHE A 342 -1.39 6.51 15.82
N ALA A 343 -2.58 6.01 16.14
CA ALA A 343 -3.32 6.42 17.33
C ALA A 343 -2.53 6.17 18.63
N GLU A 344 -1.90 5.01 18.77
CA GLU A 344 -1.03 4.74 19.92
C GLU A 344 0.20 5.65 19.94
N SER A 345 0.79 5.98 18.77
CA SER A 345 1.98 6.81 18.68
C SER A 345 1.81 8.21 19.27
N ILE A 346 0.59 8.74 19.31
CA ILE A 346 0.27 10.08 19.84
C ILE A 346 0.71 10.22 21.30
N ALA A 347 0.53 9.17 22.11
CA ALA A 347 0.79 9.19 23.55
C ALA A 347 1.65 8.00 24.02
N SER A 348 2.33 7.31 23.10
CA SER A 348 3.11 6.11 23.45
C SER A 348 4.35 6.49 24.26
N PRO A 349 4.52 5.96 25.49
CA PRO A 349 5.74 6.17 26.26
C PRO A 349 6.94 5.39 25.69
N GLN A 350 6.68 4.31 24.96
CA GLN A 350 7.71 3.46 24.36
C GLN A 350 8.12 3.98 22.98
N GLY A 351 7.13 4.38 22.16
CA GLY A 351 7.35 4.79 20.79
C GLY A 351 7.51 3.62 19.82
N PHE A 352 7.26 3.91 18.54
CA PHE A 352 7.45 2.99 17.43
C PHE A 352 8.75 3.35 16.72
N TRP A 353 9.81 2.62 17.03
CA TRP A 353 11.14 2.90 16.50
C TRP A 353 11.44 2.00 15.31
N GLY A 354 11.84 2.62 14.19
CA GLY A 354 12.24 1.90 12.99
C GLY A 354 13.71 2.10 12.66
N PHE A 355 14.30 1.10 12.02
CA PHE A 355 15.65 1.15 11.48
C PHE A 355 15.62 1.38 9.97
N GLY A 356 16.58 2.17 9.49
CA GLY A 356 16.66 2.53 8.08
C GLY A 356 17.13 1.38 7.19
N CYS A 357 16.62 1.33 5.97
CA CYS A 357 17.10 0.44 4.93
C CYS A 357 17.21 1.17 3.58
N SER A 358 18.10 0.70 2.70
CA SER A 358 18.21 1.28 1.35
C SER A 358 16.99 0.98 0.47
N SER A 359 16.29 -0.13 0.71
CA SER A 359 15.07 -0.48 -0.01
C SER A 359 14.25 -1.58 0.69
N ILE A 360 13.01 -1.77 0.21
CA ILE A 360 12.18 -2.93 0.54
C ILE A 360 12.84 -4.25 0.12
N ILE A 361 13.56 -4.25 -1.00
CA ILE A 361 14.22 -5.45 -1.52
C ILE A 361 15.32 -5.92 -0.57
N THR A 362 16.16 -5.00 -0.08
CA THR A 362 17.23 -5.31 0.87
C THR A 362 16.70 -5.82 2.20
N PHE A 363 15.53 -5.33 2.64
CA PHE A 363 14.84 -5.88 3.79
C PHE A 363 14.42 -7.34 3.56
N TYR A 364 13.74 -7.63 2.44
CA TYR A 364 13.29 -9.00 2.12
C TYR A 364 14.43 -9.99 1.87
N THR A 365 15.56 -9.54 1.32
CA THR A 365 16.70 -10.42 1.05
C THR A 365 17.57 -10.67 2.28
N GLY A 366 17.25 -10.06 3.43
CA GLY A 366 18.06 -10.17 4.65
C GLY A 366 19.39 -9.42 4.59
N LEU A 367 19.58 -8.58 3.56
CA LEU A 367 20.75 -7.72 3.42
C LEU A 367 20.63 -6.43 4.26
N CYS A 368 19.49 -6.26 4.92
CA CYS A 368 19.21 -5.17 5.83
C CYS A 368 19.31 -5.66 7.27
N THR A 369 20.49 -5.53 7.85
CA THR A 369 20.72 -5.82 9.26
C THR A 369 20.90 -4.50 9.99
N PRO A 370 19.99 -4.13 10.90
CA PRO A 370 20.26 -3.05 11.84
C PRO A 370 21.38 -3.48 12.78
N ASP A 371 22.48 -2.74 12.77
CA ASP A 371 23.54 -2.88 13.76
C ASP A 371 23.20 -2.06 15.02
N ASP A 372 23.87 -2.30 16.14
CA ASP A 372 23.66 -1.57 17.42
C ASP A 372 23.89 -0.05 17.30
N ALA A 373 24.55 0.39 16.22
CA ALA A 373 24.79 1.81 15.90
C ALA A 373 23.74 2.41 14.94
N ALA A 374 22.73 1.65 14.53
CA ALA A 374 21.71 2.12 13.60
C ALA A 374 20.92 3.29 14.20
N GLU A 375 20.88 4.40 13.47
CA GLU A 375 20.04 5.54 13.82
C GLU A 375 18.56 5.11 13.71
N LEU A 376 17.91 4.99 14.86
CA LEU A 376 16.49 4.68 14.93
C LEU A 376 15.68 5.95 14.75
N VAL A 377 14.65 5.88 13.91
CA VAL A 377 13.71 6.98 13.68
C VAL A 377 12.36 6.63 14.26
N LEU A 378 11.78 7.59 14.99
CA LEU A 378 10.46 7.46 15.59
C LEU A 378 9.37 7.64 14.52
N MET A 379 8.45 6.68 14.45
CA MET A 379 7.27 6.69 13.60
C MET A 379 6.07 7.35 14.31
N GLY A 380 5.19 7.98 13.53
CA GLY A 380 3.87 8.43 13.98
C GLY A 380 3.82 9.91 14.31
N GLU A 381 2.96 10.31 15.25
CA GLU A 381 2.66 11.72 15.52
C GLU A 381 3.91 12.57 15.81
N HIS A 382 4.88 12.02 16.52
CA HIS A 382 6.11 12.74 16.91
C HIS A 382 7.31 12.46 15.98
N ALA A 383 7.07 11.98 14.76
CA ALA A 383 8.12 11.76 13.78
C ALA A 383 8.90 13.05 13.48
N ASN A 384 10.22 12.93 13.36
CA ASN A 384 11.07 14.07 13.01
C ASN A 384 10.81 14.49 11.56
N SER A 385 10.32 15.71 11.36
CA SER A 385 9.99 16.25 10.03
C SER A 385 11.20 16.45 9.10
N SER A 386 12.43 16.35 9.62
CA SER A 386 13.66 16.34 8.82
C SER A 386 14.11 14.94 8.41
N ALA A 387 13.56 13.88 9.01
CA ALA A 387 13.94 12.51 8.68
C ALA A 387 13.47 12.15 7.26
N ARG A 388 14.31 11.38 6.55
CA ARG A 388 14.05 10.94 5.18
C ARG A 388 14.42 9.47 5.01
N GLY A 389 13.72 8.79 4.11
CA GLY A 389 14.06 7.44 3.66
C GLY A 389 13.06 6.37 4.08
N VAL A 390 13.48 5.12 3.95
CA VAL A 390 12.66 3.93 4.16
C VAL A 390 13.08 3.22 5.44
N TYR A 391 12.12 3.00 6.33
CA TYR A 391 12.34 2.44 7.66
C TYR A 391 11.45 1.22 7.90
N PHE A 392 11.93 0.32 8.75
CA PHE A 392 11.21 -0.89 9.14
C PHE A 392 11.05 -0.92 10.65
N ALA A 393 9.85 -1.23 11.13
CA ALA A 393 9.57 -1.32 12.56
C ALA A 393 8.72 -2.55 12.89
N TYR A 394 8.84 -3.03 14.13
CA TYR A 394 8.11 -4.19 14.63
C TYR A 394 7.18 -3.82 15.76
N THR A 395 6.05 -4.52 15.84
CA THR A 395 5.01 -4.25 16.83
C THR A 395 4.60 -5.52 17.56
N ASN A 396 3.92 -5.37 18.69
CA ASN A 396 3.21 -6.46 19.36
C ASN A 396 1.93 -6.85 18.58
N PRO A 397 1.38 -8.06 18.80
CA PRO A 397 0.10 -8.48 18.21
C PRO A 397 -1.14 -7.82 18.83
N THR A 398 -1.01 -7.26 20.04
CA THR A 398 -2.11 -6.62 20.78
C THR A 398 -1.62 -5.31 21.38
N PHE A 399 -2.55 -4.39 21.64
CA PHE A 399 -2.24 -3.13 22.31
C PHE A 399 -1.69 -3.39 23.73
N PRO A 400 -0.66 -2.66 24.20
CA PRO A 400 0.13 -1.68 23.45
C PRO A 400 1.03 -2.34 22.39
N PHE A 401 0.93 -1.84 21.16
CA PHE A 401 1.65 -2.31 19.98
C PHE A 401 3.11 -1.88 19.97
N ALA A 402 3.41 -0.70 20.52
CA ALA A 402 4.76 -0.16 20.58
C ALA A 402 5.69 -1.07 21.41
N LYS A 403 6.91 -1.29 20.89
CA LYS A 403 7.95 -2.11 21.52
C LYS A 403 9.10 -1.31 22.14
N GLY A 404 9.17 -0.01 21.87
CA GLY A 404 10.32 0.80 22.26
C GLY A 404 11.47 0.70 21.29
N ASN A 405 12.64 1.17 21.72
CA ASN A 405 13.86 1.29 20.91
C ASN A 405 14.81 0.09 21.03
N ASP A 406 14.49 -0.89 21.88
CA ASP A 406 15.24 -2.14 21.97
C ASP A 406 14.76 -3.12 20.90
N ILE A 407 15.28 -2.95 19.69
CA ILE A 407 14.88 -3.76 18.54
C ILE A 407 15.64 -5.10 18.44
N GLY A 408 16.65 -5.35 19.28
CA GLY A 408 17.61 -6.45 19.14
C GLY A 408 16.98 -7.83 18.93
N ASP A 409 15.93 -8.16 19.68
CA ASP A 409 15.20 -9.43 19.54
C ASP A 409 14.49 -9.57 18.18
N ALA A 410 13.98 -8.46 17.64
CA ALA A 410 13.28 -8.43 16.37
C ALA A 410 14.24 -8.53 15.17
N VAL A 411 15.43 -7.92 15.30
CA VAL A 411 16.55 -8.06 14.36
C VAL A 411 17.02 -9.51 14.30
N GLN A 412 17.23 -10.13 15.46
CA GLN A 412 17.69 -11.51 15.55
C GLN A 412 16.69 -12.50 14.93
N ALA A 413 15.39 -12.25 15.09
CA ALA A 413 14.34 -13.05 14.46
C ALA A 413 14.39 -12.98 12.91
N VAL A 414 14.64 -11.80 12.33
CA VAL A 414 14.81 -11.64 10.88
C VAL A 414 16.12 -12.25 10.40
N HIS A 415 17.21 -12.06 11.13
CA HIS A 415 18.52 -12.66 10.79
C HIS A 415 18.45 -14.20 10.78
N ASN A 416 17.77 -14.79 11.76
CA ASN A 416 17.56 -16.24 11.81
C ASN A 416 16.65 -16.73 10.68
N ALA A 417 15.59 -15.99 10.34
CA ALA A 417 14.69 -16.33 9.24
C ALA A 417 15.38 -16.25 7.86
N THR A 418 16.23 -15.24 7.64
CA THR A 418 16.95 -15.04 6.38
C THR A 418 18.15 -15.97 6.22
N ASN A 419 18.86 -16.30 7.30
CA ASN A 419 19.89 -17.34 7.28
C ASN A 419 19.30 -18.71 6.92
N HIS A 420 18.09 -19.05 7.37
CA HIS A 420 17.43 -20.30 6.96
C HIS A 420 17.01 -20.32 5.48
N VAL A 421 16.65 -19.16 4.89
CA VAL A 421 16.37 -19.06 3.45
C VAL A 421 17.66 -19.15 2.63
N GLY A 422 18.74 -18.53 3.11
CA GLY A 422 20.09 -18.62 2.52
C GLY A 422 20.66 -20.04 2.58
N GLU A 423 20.59 -20.70 3.73
CA GLU A 423 21.00 -22.09 3.91
C GLU A 423 20.13 -23.07 3.10
N ALA A 424 18.82 -22.84 3.00
CA ALA A 424 17.94 -23.65 2.16
C ALA A 424 18.25 -23.47 0.67
N ALA A 425 18.58 -22.25 0.22
CA ALA A 425 18.98 -21.98 -1.17
C ALA A 425 20.37 -22.56 -1.50
N VAL A 426 21.31 -22.50 -0.57
CA VAL A 426 22.65 -23.10 -0.70
C VAL A 426 22.59 -24.63 -0.61
N ASN A 427 21.75 -25.21 0.25
CA ASN A 427 21.56 -26.66 0.33
C ASN A 427 20.76 -27.23 -0.87
N ALA A 428 19.84 -26.45 -1.44
CA ALA A 428 19.15 -26.83 -2.67
C ALA A 428 20.10 -26.83 -3.89
N THR A 429 21.10 -25.94 -3.90
CA THR A 429 22.12 -25.89 -4.97
C THR A 429 23.25 -26.91 -4.76
N SER A 430 23.64 -27.22 -3.52
CA SER A 430 24.62 -28.28 -3.22
C SER A 430 24.05 -29.69 -3.38
N GLY A 431 22.80 -29.94 -2.98
CA GLY A 431 22.12 -31.23 -3.17
C GLY A 431 21.81 -31.55 -4.63
N ALA A 432 21.60 -30.52 -5.48
CA ALA A 432 21.48 -30.68 -6.92
C ALA A 432 22.82 -31.01 -7.60
N ALA A 433 23.95 -30.56 -7.03
CA ALA A 433 25.29 -30.86 -7.52
C ALA A 433 25.76 -32.27 -7.13
N GLU A 434 25.42 -32.77 -5.94
CA GLU A 434 25.75 -34.14 -5.51
C GLU A 434 24.84 -35.22 -6.13
N GLY A 435 23.56 -34.91 -6.39
CA GLY A 435 22.63 -35.83 -7.05
C GLY A 435 22.90 -36.08 -8.54
N ALA A 436 23.62 -35.18 -9.21
CA ALA A 436 23.98 -35.30 -10.63
C ALA A 436 25.21 -36.19 -10.88
N GLY A 437 25.95 -36.58 -9.83
CA GLY A 437 27.15 -37.42 -9.92
C GLY A 437 26.93 -38.92 -9.80
N ALA A 438 25.76 -39.38 -9.32
CA ALA A 438 25.54 -40.79 -8.95
C ALA A 438 24.57 -41.57 -9.85
N ALA A 439 23.91 -40.94 -10.83
CA ALA A 439 22.95 -41.61 -11.72
C ALA A 439 23.53 -41.82 -13.12
N GLY A 440 24.65 -42.55 -13.18
CA GLY A 440 25.42 -42.78 -14.40
C GLY A 440 25.81 -44.23 -14.66
N ALA A 441 25.14 -45.24 -14.10
CA ALA A 441 25.23 -46.64 -14.53
C ALA A 441 24.32 -47.57 -13.68
N ALA A 442 23.15 -47.93 -14.20
CA ALA A 442 22.55 -49.26 -14.03
C ALA A 442 21.19 -49.30 -14.75
N GLY A 443 21.06 -50.24 -15.67
CA GLY A 443 19.94 -50.38 -16.59
C GLY A 443 18.65 -50.92 -15.98
N ALA A 444 17.62 -50.83 -16.81
CA ALA A 444 16.25 -51.29 -16.62
C ALA A 444 16.10 -52.74 -16.13
N ALA A 445 15.19 -52.96 -15.17
CA ALA A 445 14.32 -54.13 -15.07
C ALA A 445 13.26 -53.93 -13.96
N GLY A 446 12.01 -54.30 -14.25
CA GLY A 446 11.04 -54.71 -13.22
C GLY A 446 9.97 -53.69 -12.82
N ALA A 447 8.93 -53.56 -13.66
CA ALA A 447 7.60 -53.15 -13.21
C ALA A 447 6.69 -54.39 -13.20
N ALA A 448 6.25 -54.84 -12.02
CA ALA A 448 4.98 -55.53 -11.73
C ALA A 448 4.99 -56.12 -10.31
N GLU A 449 3.78 -56.32 -9.76
CA GLU A 449 3.42 -56.84 -8.41
C GLU A 449 3.43 -55.83 -7.26
N ALA A 450 2.40 -55.68 -6.44
CA ALA A 450 1.02 -56.17 -6.47
C ALA A 450 0.20 -55.30 -5.48
N ALA A 451 -1.04 -55.01 -5.83
CA ALA A 451 -2.03 -54.43 -4.93
C ALA A 451 -2.54 -55.49 -3.94
N ASN A 452 -2.45 -55.25 -2.63
CA ASN A 452 -3.49 -55.61 -1.65
C ASN A 452 -3.11 -55.17 -0.22
N SER A 453 -3.87 -54.24 0.36
CA SER A 453 -4.57 -54.42 1.64
C SER A 453 -5.18 -53.09 2.11
N VAL A 454 -6.50 -53.07 2.06
CA VAL A 454 -7.39 -52.14 2.77
C VAL A 454 -7.38 -52.50 4.26
N ALA A 455 -7.28 -51.52 5.16
CA ALA A 455 -8.30 -51.24 6.17
C ALA A 455 -7.81 -50.34 7.32
N ALA A 456 -8.72 -49.43 7.71
CA ALA A 456 -8.98 -48.93 9.06
C ALA A 456 -8.00 -47.92 9.69
N HIS A 457 -8.36 -46.63 9.69
CA HIS A 457 -9.11 -45.99 10.79
C HIS A 457 -9.33 -44.49 10.53
N ARG A 458 -10.61 -44.08 10.57
CA ARG A 458 -11.08 -42.68 10.72
C ARG A 458 -11.47 -42.48 12.19
N PRO A 459 -11.21 -41.31 12.81
CA PRO A 459 -11.97 -40.87 13.97
C PRO A 459 -13.10 -39.92 13.57
N SER A 460 -14.22 -40.11 14.24
CA SER A 460 -15.51 -39.43 14.13
C SER A 460 -15.56 -38.09 14.86
N LEU A 461 -16.25 -37.14 14.25
CA LEU A 461 -16.84 -35.95 14.87
C LEU A 461 -18.05 -36.37 15.72
N HIS A 462 -18.23 -35.75 16.89
CA HIS A 462 -19.46 -35.78 17.66
C HIS A 462 -19.93 -34.35 17.94
N SER A 463 -21.11 -34.02 17.40
CA SER A 463 -22.15 -33.16 17.97
C SER A 463 -23.34 -34.13 18.25
N ASP A 464 -24.33 -33.96 19.12
CA ASP A 464 -24.89 -32.86 19.91
C ASP A 464 -25.61 -33.47 21.13
N SER A 465 -25.68 -32.72 22.23
CA SER A 465 -26.84 -32.67 23.15
C SER A 465 -26.75 -31.43 24.03
#